data_AF-A0A377EC83-F1
#
_entry.id   AF-A0A377EC83-F1
#
_cell.length_a   1.000
_cell.length_b   1.000
_cell.length_c   1.000
_cell.angle_alpha   90.00
_cell.angle_beta   90.00
_cell.angle_gamma   90.00
#
_symmetry.space_group_name_H-M   'P 1'
#
loop_
_entity.id
_entity.type
_entity.pdbx_description
1 polymer ?
#
loop_
_entity_poly.entity_id
_entity_poly.type
_entity_poly.pdbx_seq_one_letter_code
_entity_poly.pdbx_strand_id
1 'polypeptide(L)'
;MQDIHEESLNESVKSEQSPRVVLWEIDLTVQGGERYFFCNELNEKGEAVTWQGRQYQVYPIDGSGFEMNGKGSSARPSLTVSNLFGLVTGMAEDLQSLVGATVVRRRVYARFLDAVNFCGGQSGSGPGAGAERPLVVEQMSELTAMTASFVLATPTETDGALFSRSHYAGEYLYVDLPL
;
A
#
# COMPACT_ATOMS: atom_id res chain seq x y z
N MET A 1 -17.82 41.02 -24.37
CA MET A 1 -16.80 40.65 -23.37
C MET A 1 -17.52 40.54 -22.04
N GLN A 2 -17.48 39.37 -21.39
CA GLN A 2 -17.77 39.22 -19.96
C GLN A 2 -17.16 37.89 -19.48
N ASP A 3 -16.07 38.06 -18.76
CA ASP A 3 -15.59 37.29 -17.60
C ASP A 3 -15.82 35.77 -17.58
N ILE A 4 -15.12 35.10 -18.47
CA ILE A 4 -14.54 33.78 -18.15
C ILE A 4 -13.04 34.04 -18.03
N HIS A 5 -12.44 33.79 -16.86
CA HIS A 5 -11.21 32.95 -16.73
C HIS A 5 -10.37 33.15 -15.45
N GLU A 6 -10.71 34.03 -14.50
CA GLU A 6 -9.81 34.24 -13.34
C GLU A 6 -10.13 33.36 -12.10
N GLU A 7 -11.40 33.08 -11.79
CA GLU A 7 -11.73 32.20 -10.64
C GLU A 7 -11.35 30.73 -10.88
N SER A 8 -11.57 30.21 -12.10
CA SER A 8 -11.25 28.81 -12.46
C SER A 8 -9.75 28.52 -12.44
N LEU A 9 -8.91 29.49 -12.82
CA LEU A 9 -7.46 29.35 -12.72
C LEU A 9 -6.98 29.36 -11.27
N ASN A 10 -7.53 30.26 -10.44
CA ASN A 10 -7.16 30.37 -9.04
C ASN A 10 -7.54 29.11 -8.23
N GLU A 11 -8.72 28.54 -8.48
CA GLU A 11 -9.10 27.26 -7.88
C GLU A 11 -8.20 26.11 -8.34
N SER A 12 -7.84 26.06 -9.62
CA SER A 12 -6.94 25.02 -10.16
C SER A 12 -5.54 25.11 -9.57
N VAL A 13 -4.97 26.31 -9.43
CA VAL A 13 -3.64 26.51 -8.84
C VAL A 13 -3.65 26.22 -7.33
N LYS A 14 -4.70 26.63 -6.61
CA LYS A 14 -4.86 26.34 -5.17
C LYS A 14 -5.12 24.86 -4.88
N SER A 15 -5.73 24.16 -5.85
CA SER A 15 -5.90 22.70 -5.82
C SER A 15 -4.57 21.97 -5.74
N GLU A 16 -3.59 22.39 -6.55
CA GLU A 16 -2.29 21.73 -6.66
C GLU A 16 -1.39 21.99 -5.45
N GLN A 17 -1.60 23.10 -4.74
CA GLN A 17 -0.84 23.51 -3.55
C GLN A 17 -1.40 23.01 -2.22
N SER A 18 -2.56 22.35 -2.21
CA SER A 18 -3.14 21.81 -0.98
C SER A 18 -2.35 20.59 -0.49
N PRO A 19 -2.14 20.42 0.83
CA PRO A 19 -1.44 19.25 1.35
C PRO A 19 -2.15 17.97 0.90
N ARG A 20 -1.36 17.03 0.36
CA ARG A 20 -1.83 15.72 -0.09
C ARG A 20 -1.61 14.73 1.05
N VAL A 21 -2.69 14.21 1.60
CA VAL A 21 -2.63 13.07 2.52
C VAL A 21 -2.32 11.80 1.71
N VAL A 22 -1.37 11.01 2.19
CA VAL A 22 -1.05 9.71 1.61
C VAL A 22 -1.80 8.63 2.41
N LEU A 23 -2.69 7.93 1.71
CA LEU A 23 -3.49 6.84 2.24
C LEU A 23 -2.95 5.51 1.68
N TRP A 24 -2.84 4.52 2.55
CA TRP A 24 -2.36 3.18 2.24
C TRP A 24 -3.44 2.16 2.52
N GLU A 25 -3.62 1.23 1.59
CA GLU A 25 -4.47 0.05 1.76
C GLU A 25 -3.62 -1.19 1.58
N ILE A 26 -3.65 -2.09 2.55
CA ILE A 26 -2.96 -3.38 2.50
C ILE A 26 -4.01 -4.47 2.63
N ASP A 27 -4.23 -5.22 1.56
CA ASP A 27 -5.19 -6.31 1.52
C ASP A 27 -4.47 -7.66 1.69
N LEU A 28 -4.68 -8.28 2.85
CA LEU A 28 -4.16 -9.62 3.18
C LEU A 28 -5.20 -10.73 3.01
N THR A 29 -6.37 -10.43 2.42
CA THR A 29 -7.49 -11.39 2.37
C THR A 29 -7.17 -12.65 1.57
N VAL A 30 -6.26 -12.56 0.60
CA VAL A 30 -5.82 -13.71 -0.20
C VAL A 30 -4.94 -14.69 0.60
N GLN A 31 -4.32 -14.23 1.71
CA GLN A 31 -3.60 -15.09 2.66
C GLN A 31 -4.49 -15.56 3.83
N GLY A 32 -5.76 -15.14 3.88
CA GLY A 32 -6.67 -15.40 5.00
C GLY A 32 -6.60 -14.35 6.12
N GLY A 33 -5.92 -13.22 5.89
CA GLY A 33 -5.92 -12.07 6.80
C GLY A 33 -7.05 -11.07 6.50
N GLU A 34 -6.90 -9.86 7.03
CA GLU A 34 -7.84 -8.75 6.85
C GLU A 34 -7.26 -7.61 6.00
N ARG A 35 -8.04 -6.54 5.80
CA ARG A 35 -7.58 -5.33 5.12
C ARG A 35 -7.22 -4.26 6.12
N TYR A 36 -6.03 -3.69 5.96
CA TYR A 36 -5.54 -2.59 6.78
C TYR A 36 -5.54 -1.28 6.00
N PHE A 37 -5.89 -0.20 6.70
CA PHE A 37 -5.98 1.15 6.16
C PHE A 37 -5.09 2.06 7.02
N PHE A 38 -4.02 2.58 6.43
CA PHE A 38 -3.02 3.38 7.15
C PHE A 38 -2.80 4.75 6.54
N CYS A 39 -2.43 5.72 7.38
CA CYS A 39 -1.90 7.00 6.97
C CYS A 39 -0.85 7.48 7.99
N ASN A 40 -0.07 8.51 7.65
CA ASN A 40 0.93 9.08 8.57
C ASN A 40 0.46 10.35 9.27
N GLU A 41 -0.73 10.85 8.92
CA GLU A 41 -1.23 12.15 9.37
C GLU A 41 -2.52 12.00 10.17
N LEU A 42 -2.67 12.80 11.21
CA LEU A 42 -3.94 12.99 11.90
C LEU A 42 -4.78 14.02 11.14
N ASN A 43 -6.10 13.93 11.25
CA ASN A 43 -7.01 14.96 10.75
C ASN A 43 -6.96 16.24 11.62
N GLU A 44 -7.72 17.28 11.27
CA GLU A 44 -7.70 18.56 12.00
C GLU A 44 -8.16 18.46 13.47
N LYS A 45 -8.86 17.37 13.81
CA LYS A 45 -9.34 17.09 15.17
C LYS A 45 -8.33 16.29 16.00
N GLY A 46 -7.19 15.91 15.42
CA GLY A 46 -6.25 15.00 16.06
C GLY A 46 -6.71 13.55 16.08
N GLU A 47 -7.62 13.17 15.18
CA GLU A 47 -8.16 11.81 15.02
C GLU A 47 -7.67 11.17 13.72
N ALA A 48 -8.00 9.89 13.52
CA ALA A 48 -7.70 9.18 12.28
C ALA A 48 -8.40 9.82 11.07
N VAL A 49 -7.72 9.82 9.92
CA VAL A 49 -8.26 10.37 8.68
C VAL A 49 -9.39 9.47 8.16
N THR A 50 -10.51 10.05 7.76
CA THR A 50 -11.62 9.33 7.13
C THR A 50 -11.74 9.72 5.66
N TRP A 51 -11.81 8.74 4.77
CA TRP A 51 -12.01 8.99 3.34
C TRP A 51 -12.99 7.98 2.77
N GLN A 52 -14.05 8.48 2.11
CA GLN A 52 -15.14 7.68 1.57
C GLN A 52 -15.78 6.74 2.60
N GLY A 53 -15.95 7.23 3.84
CA GLY A 53 -16.49 6.48 4.96
C GLY A 53 -15.54 5.42 5.55
N ARG A 54 -14.30 5.33 5.07
CA ARG A 54 -13.28 4.43 5.61
C ARG A 54 -12.29 5.21 6.47
N GLN A 55 -12.05 4.75 7.69
CA GLN A 55 -11.04 5.29 8.59
C GLN A 55 -9.64 4.71 8.27
N TYR A 56 -8.63 5.57 8.22
CA TYR A 56 -7.23 5.24 8.02
C TYR A 56 -6.47 5.50 9.31
N GLN A 57 -5.97 4.43 9.93
CA GLN A 57 -5.27 4.51 11.20
C GLN A 57 -3.91 5.17 11.04
N VAL A 58 -3.53 6.02 12.00
CA VAL A 58 -2.18 6.60 12.00
C VAL A 58 -1.18 5.52 12.41
N TYR A 59 -0.32 5.15 11.48
CA TYR A 59 0.71 4.14 11.69
C TYR A 59 1.91 4.42 10.78
N PRO A 60 3.17 4.36 11.28
CA PRO A 60 4.32 4.71 10.45
C PRO A 60 4.47 3.76 9.27
N ILE A 61 4.35 4.32 8.07
CA ILE A 61 4.42 3.59 6.80
C ILE A 61 5.00 4.51 5.72
N ASP A 62 6.00 4.03 4.99
CA ASP A 62 6.61 4.77 3.91
C ASP A 62 6.78 3.89 2.68
N GLY A 63 6.83 4.53 1.51
CA GLY A 63 7.12 3.81 0.28
C GLY A 63 7.80 4.68 -0.76
N SER A 64 8.76 4.06 -1.45
CA SER A 64 9.62 4.68 -2.46
C SER A 64 9.68 3.84 -3.74
N GLY A 65 10.16 4.43 -4.83
CA GLY A 65 10.34 3.71 -6.11
C GLY A 65 9.04 3.45 -6.89
N PHE A 66 7.96 4.18 -6.59
CA PHE A 66 6.68 4.10 -7.32
C PHE A 66 6.70 4.81 -8.70
N GLU A 67 7.81 5.48 -9.03
CA GLU A 67 7.96 6.21 -10.28
C GLU A 67 8.18 5.26 -11.45
N MET A 68 7.26 5.26 -12.40
CA MET A 68 7.31 4.45 -13.59
C MET A 68 8.30 5.08 -14.59
N ASN A 69 9.57 4.66 -14.54
CA ASN A 69 10.55 5.08 -15.53
C ASN A 69 10.21 4.44 -16.90
N GLY A 70 9.86 5.26 -17.89
CA GLY A 70 9.47 4.84 -19.25
C GLY A 70 10.56 4.15 -20.09
N LYS A 71 11.59 3.56 -19.47
CA LYS A 71 12.71 2.87 -20.12
C LYS A 71 12.73 1.35 -19.94
N GLY A 72 11.62 0.74 -19.50
CA GLY A 72 11.45 -0.72 -19.59
C GLY A 72 12.14 -1.54 -18.49
N SER A 73 12.58 -0.92 -17.40
CA SER A 73 12.85 -1.64 -16.16
C SER A 73 11.61 -1.48 -15.29
N SER A 74 10.98 -2.59 -14.93
CA SER A 74 9.84 -2.54 -14.02
C SER A 74 10.28 -1.87 -12.73
N ALA A 75 9.55 -0.83 -12.34
CA ALA A 75 9.79 -0.22 -11.05
C ALA A 75 9.57 -1.31 -10.00
N ARG A 76 10.57 -1.56 -9.15
CA ARG A 76 10.46 -2.39 -7.95
C ARG A 76 10.30 -1.46 -6.75
N PRO A 77 9.10 -0.91 -6.51
CA PRO A 77 8.86 -0.08 -5.34
C PRO A 77 9.13 -0.86 -4.06
N SER A 78 9.52 -0.12 -3.04
CA SER A 78 9.70 -0.64 -1.68
C SER A 78 8.63 -0.05 -0.78
N LEU A 79 8.11 -0.88 0.13
CA LEU A 79 7.25 -0.47 1.23
C LEU A 79 7.92 -0.79 2.55
N THR A 80 8.02 0.18 3.45
CA THR A 80 8.53 -0.01 4.81
C THR A 80 7.45 0.36 5.81
N VAL A 81 7.17 -0.55 6.74
CA VAL A 81 6.11 -0.43 7.74
C VAL A 81 6.74 -0.56 9.13
N SER A 82 6.24 0.16 10.12
CA SER A 82 6.66 -0.06 11.51
C SER A 82 6.37 -1.51 11.93
N ASN A 83 7.30 -2.09 12.69
CA ASN A 83 7.12 -3.38 13.34
C ASN A 83 7.15 -3.23 14.87
N LEU A 84 6.75 -2.07 15.38
CA LEU A 84 6.69 -1.84 16.82
C LEU A 84 5.76 -2.89 17.46
N PHE A 85 6.22 -3.48 18.57
CA PHE A 85 5.55 -4.58 19.28
C PHE A 85 5.45 -5.91 18.50
N GLY A 86 6.20 -6.08 17.40
CA GLY A 86 6.24 -7.34 16.64
C GLY A 86 4.98 -7.62 15.83
N LEU A 87 4.18 -6.58 15.55
CA LEU A 87 2.91 -6.71 14.81
C LEU A 87 3.10 -7.36 13.44
N VAL A 88 4.08 -6.89 12.66
CA VAL A 88 4.37 -7.43 11.33
C VAL A 88 5.06 -8.79 11.44
N THR A 89 5.87 -9.02 12.49
CA THR A 89 6.46 -10.34 12.74
C THR A 89 5.39 -11.42 12.87
N GLY A 90 4.40 -11.24 13.74
CA GLY A 90 3.34 -12.24 13.93
C GLY A 90 2.54 -12.47 12.64
N MET A 91 2.16 -11.39 11.94
CA MET A 91 1.47 -11.51 10.66
C MET A 91 2.30 -12.25 9.60
N ALA A 92 3.61 -11.99 9.53
CA ALA A 92 4.48 -12.64 8.56
C ALA A 92 4.65 -14.14 8.83
N GLU A 93 4.71 -14.54 10.11
CA GLU A 93 4.76 -15.95 10.51
C GLU A 93 3.46 -16.69 10.14
N ASP A 94 2.31 -16.06 10.34
CA ASP A 94 1.00 -16.67 10.10
C ASP A 94 0.56 -16.63 8.63
N LEU A 95 0.97 -15.60 7.88
CA LEU A 95 0.43 -15.25 6.56
C LEU A 95 1.50 -15.25 5.46
N GLN A 96 2.37 -16.26 5.45
CA GLN A 96 3.34 -16.52 4.37
C GLN A 96 4.25 -15.33 4.04
N SER A 97 4.80 -14.68 5.06
CA SER A 97 5.63 -13.46 4.92
C SER A 97 4.93 -12.33 4.16
N LEU A 98 3.59 -12.35 4.13
CA LEU A 98 2.72 -11.40 3.42
C LEU A 98 2.90 -11.41 1.89
N VAL A 99 3.56 -12.43 1.34
CA VAL A 99 3.74 -12.56 -0.11
C VAL A 99 2.37 -12.73 -0.78
N GLY A 100 2.15 -11.99 -1.86
CA GLY A 100 0.86 -11.94 -2.56
C GLY A 100 -0.10 -10.86 -2.04
N ALA A 101 0.21 -10.17 -0.94
CA ALA A 101 -0.64 -9.12 -0.40
C ALA A 101 -0.75 -7.96 -1.39
N THR A 102 -1.93 -7.36 -1.51
CA THR A 102 -2.12 -6.21 -2.40
C THR A 102 -1.91 -4.91 -1.64
N VAL A 103 -1.11 -4.01 -2.20
CA VAL A 103 -0.81 -2.69 -1.65
C VAL A 103 -1.28 -1.62 -2.61
N VAL A 104 -2.08 -0.67 -2.10
CA VAL A 104 -2.54 0.50 -2.85
C VAL A 104 -2.10 1.76 -2.12
N ARG A 105 -1.41 2.64 -2.84
CA ARG A 105 -1.07 3.99 -2.39
C ARG A 105 -1.99 5.00 -3.07
N ARG A 106 -2.62 5.87 -2.30
CA ARG A 106 -3.50 6.92 -2.80
C ARG A 106 -3.09 8.27 -2.24
N ARG A 107 -2.94 9.26 -3.13
CA ARG A 107 -2.68 10.64 -2.75
C ARG A 107 -3.99 11.43 -2.87
N VAL A 108 -4.47 11.96 -1.74
CA VAL A 108 -5.75 12.66 -1.64
C VAL A 108 -5.50 14.07 -1.17
N TYR A 109 -5.99 15.08 -1.90
CA TYR A 109 -5.96 16.44 -1.39
C TYR A 109 -6.93 16.58 -0.23
N ALA A 110 -6.54 17.33 0.81
CA ALA A 110 -7.36 17.54 2.01
C ALA A 110 -8.82 17.86 1.68
N ARG A 111 -9.08 18.77 0.74
CA ARG A 111 -10.45 19.15 0.33
C ARG A 111 -11.35 17.98 -0.10
N PHE A 112 -10.80 16.86 -0.57
CA PHE A 112 -11.57 15.68 -0.99
C PHE A 112 -11.74 14.64 0.13
N LEU A 113 -11.27 14.93 1.33
CA LEU A 113 -11.56 14.15 2.52
C LEU A 113 -12.99 14.39 2.99
N ASP A 114 -13.50 13.44 3.77
CA ASP A 114 -14.85 13.52 4.31
C ASP A 114 -14.98 14.69 5.30
N ALA A 115 -16.18 15.26 5.43
CA ALA A 115 -16.46 16.40 6.32
C ALA A 115 -16.02 16.17 7.78
N VAL A 116 -16.05 14.91 8.23
CA VAL A 116 -15.68 14.52 9.60
C VAL A 116 -14.24 14.84 9.96
N ASN A 117 -13.35 15.01 8.98
CA ASN A 117 -11.95 15.36 9.20
C ASN A 117 -11.73 16.82 9.63
N PHE A 118 -12.73 17.68 9.43
CA PHE A 118 -12.62 19.12 9.61
C PHE A 118 -13.40 19.57 10.84
N CYS A 119 -12.82 20.50 11.61
CA CYS A 119 -13.53 21.12 12.74
C CYS A 119 -14.78 21.89 12.28
N GLY A 120 -14.72 22.47 11.07
CA GLY A 120 -15.82 23.21 10.45
C GLY A 120 -16.78 22.38 9.58
N GLY A 121 -16.56 21.07 9.44
CA GLY A 121 -17.45 20.18 8.69
C GLY A 121 -17.50 20.38 7.17
N GLN A 122 -16.51 21.06 6.56
CA GLN A 122 -16.53 21.35 5.12
C GLN A 122 -15.94 20.17 4.32
N SER A 123 -16.78 19.43 3.59
CA SER A 123 -16.33 18.44 2.59
C SER A 123 -16.29 19.05 1.19
N GLY A 124 -15.16 19.01 0.52
CA GLY A 124 -15.11 19.17 -0.94
C GLY A 124 -15.54 17.85 -1.59
N SER A 125 -16.84 17.70 -1.80
CA SER A 125 -17.43 16.49 -2.38
C SER A 125 -16.99 16.33 -3.84
N GLY A 126 -15.98 15.48 -4.09
CA GLY A 126 -15.57 15.10 -5.44
C GLY A 126 -14.54 13.96 -5.45
N PRO A 127 -14.47 13.14 -6.52
CA PRO A 127 -13.49 12.06 -6.65
C PRO A 127 -12.12 12.62 -7.03
N GLY A 128 -11.47 13.34 -6.13
CA GLY A 128 -10.21 14.04 -6.42
C GLY A 128 -8.94 13.32 -5.95
N ALA A 129 -9.01 12.01 -5.82
CA ALA A 129 -7.88 11.19 -5.40
C ALA A 129 -7.19 10.51 -6.59
N GLY A 130 -5.86 10.63 -6.66
CA GLY A 130 -5.04 9.82 -7.55
C GLY A 130 -4.65 8.52 -6.86
N ALA A 131 -5.32 7.42 -7.20
CA ALA A 131 -4.88 6.09 -6.79
C ALA A 131 -3.77 5.62 -7.73
N GLU A 132 -2.62 5.23 -7.17
CA GLU A 132 -1.60 4.51 -7.91
C GLU A 132 -2.11 3.09 -8.20
N ARG A 133 -1.55 2.42 -9.21
CA ARG A 133 -1.96 1.05 -9.56
C ARG A 133 -1.75 0.11 -8.35
N PRO A 134 -2.63 -0.88 -8.12
CA PRO A 134 -2.38 -1.88 -7.09
C PRO A 134 -1.10 -2.65 -7.40
N LEU A 135 -0.29 -2.83 -6.38
CA LEU A 135 0.95 -3.62 -6.42
C LEU A 135 0.79 -4.84 -5.53
N VAL A 136 1.59 -5.86 -5.78
CA VAL A 136 1.62 -7.09 -5.01
C VAL A 136 2.93 -7.17 -4.25
N VAL A 137 2.90 -7.62 -3.00
CA VAL A 137 4.10 -7.98 -2.25
C VAL A 137 4.75 -9.19 -2.91
N GLU A 138 5.89 -8.97 -3.55
CA GLU A 138 6.69 -10.03 -4.16
C GLU A 138 7.50 -10.76 -3.09
N GLN A 139 8.11 -10.00 -2.17
CA GLN A 139 8.99 -10.55 -1.15
C GLN A 139 9.12 -9.59 0.05
N MET A 140 9.25 -10.15 1.24
CA MET A 140 9.79 -9.44 2.41
C MET A 140 11.33 -9.36 2.30
N SER A 141 11.87 -8.15 2.20
CA SER A 141 13.32 -7.92 2.05
C SER A 141 14.04 -7.82 3.39
N GLU A 142 13.38 -7.29 4.42
CA GLU A 142 13.97 -7.11 5.74
C GLU A 142 12.89 -7.15 6.82
N LEU A 143 13.20 -7.78 7.95
CA LEU A 143 12.38 -7.76 9.15
C LEU A 143 13.27 -7.53 10.36
N THR A 144 13.02 -6.44 11.08
CA THR A 144 13.70 -6.08 12.32
C THR A 144 12.70 -5.90 13.45
N ALA A 145 13.17 -5.68 14.67
CA ALA A 145 12.29 -5.36 15.80
C ALA A 145 11.54 -4.01 15.65
N MET A 146 11.95 -3.14 14.73
CA MET A 146 11.41 -1.78 14.59
C MET A 146 10.65 -1.57 13.28
N THR A 147 11.04 -2.27 12.22
CA THR A 147 10.49 -2.11 10.87
C THR A 147 10.45 -3.43 10.11
N ALA A 148 9.57 -3.49 9.12
CA ALA A 148 9.54 -4.51 8.09
C ALA A 148 9.55 -3.84 6.70
N SER A 149 10.33 -4.36 5.78
CA SER A 149 10.47 -3.84 4.42
C SER A 149 10.09 -4.91 3.39
N PHE A 150 9.41 -4.48 2.33
CA PHE A 150 8.85 -5.32 1.29
C PHE A 150 9.19 -4.80 -0.10
N VAL A 151 9.48 -5.72 -1.01
CA VAL A 151 9.57 -5.46 -2.44
C VAL A 151 8.21 -5.68 -3.06
N LEU A 152 7.76 -4.70 -3.83
CA LEU A 152 6.49 -4.70 -4.52
C LEU A 152 6.69 -4.88 -6.03
N ALA A 153 5.73 -5.51 -6.69
CA ALA A 153 5.71 -5.74 -8.13
C ALA A 153 4.31 -5.49 -8.71
N THR A 154 4.23 -5.30 -10.02
CA THR A 154 2.91 -5.28 -10.67
C THR A 154 2.31 -6.69 -10.71
N PRO A 155 0.98 -6.86 -10.62
CA PRO A 155 0.36 -8.19 -10.61
C PRO A 155 0.77 -9.08 -11.80
N THR A 156 1.02 -8.48 -12.98
CA THR A 156 1.43 -9.20 -14.19
C THR A 156 2.83 -9.82 -14.08
N GLU A 157 3.71 -9.30 -13.22
CA GLU A 157 5.08 -9.80 -13.07
C GLU A 157 5.18 -10.93 -12.06
N THR A 158 4.30 -10.96 -11.06
CA THR A 158 4.31 -11.96 -10.00
C THR A 158 3.78 -13.33 -10.48
N ASP A 159 3.08 -13.39 -11.62
CA ASP A 159 2.55 -14.63 -12.23
C ASP A 159 3.67 -15.62 -12.65
N GLY A 160 4.91 -15.15 -12.81
CA GLY A 160 6.08 -15.98 -13.13
C GLY A 160 6.73 -16.71 -11.96
N ALA A 161 6.34 -16.42 -10.71
CA ALA A 161 7.00 -16.92 -9.50
C ALA A 161 6.12 -17.87 -8.66
N LEU A 162 5.30 -18.70 -9.32
CA LEU A 162 4.76 -19.90 -8.70
C LEU A 162 5.93 -20.86 -8.43
N PHE A 163 6.55 -20.71 -7.25
CA PHE A 163 7.47 -21.68 -6.70
C PHE A 163 6.72 -23.02 -6.57
N SER A 164 6.94 -23.91 -7.54
CA SER A 164 6.61 -25.32 -7.41
C SER A 164 7.31 -25.84 -6.17
N ARG A 165 6.52 -26.20 -5.15
CA ARG A 165 6.93 -26.93 -3.95
C ARG A 165 7.49 -28.29 -4.39
N SER A 166 8.78 -28.34 -4.74
CA SER A 166 9.47 -29.61 -4.95
C SER A 166 9.53 -30.34 -3.61
N HIS A 167 8.92 -31.52 -3.61
CA HIS A 167 8.84 -32.46 -2.51
C HIS A 167 10.21 -32.70 -1.86
N TYR A 168 10.31 -32.49 -0.55
CA TYR A 168 11.25 -33.26 0.26
C TYR A 168 10.48 -34.45 0.85
N ALA A 169 10.69 -35.64 0.28
CA ALA A 169 10.49 -36.92 0.95
C ALA A 169 11.65 -37.83 0.54
N GLY A 170 12.41 -38.27 1.54
CA GLY A 170 13.73 -38.86 1.39
C GLY A 170 13.78 -40.22 0.73
N GLU A 171 14.90 -40.43 0.03
CA GLU A 171 15.83 -41.56 0.21
C GLU A 171 15.27 -42.87 0.81
N TYR A 172 15.06 -43.87 -0.05
CA TYR A 172 15.45 -45.27 0.18
C TYR A 172 15.63 -45.94 -1.19
N LEU A 173 16.87 -45.97 -1.69
CA LEU A 173 17.25 -46.84 -2.81
C LEU A 173 17.57 -48.23 -2.23
N TYR A 174 16.66 -49.18 -2.41
CA TYR A 174 16.97 -50.60 -2.25
C TYR A 174 17.58 -51.09 -3.57
N VAL A 175 18.86 -51.45 -3.52
CA VAL A 175 19.58 -52.08 -4.63
C VAL A 175 19.27 -53.57 -4.65
N ASP A 176 18.41 -54.01 -5.57
CA ASP A 176 18.31 -55.42 -5.93
C ASP A 176 19.20 -55.69 -7.14
N LEU A 177 20.33 -56.35 -6.89
CA LEU A 177 21.23 -56.93 -7.89
C LEU A 177 20.72 -58.35 -8.24
N PRO A 178 20.67 -58.74 -9.52
CA PRO A 178 20.25 -60.09 -9.90
C PRO A 178 21.38 -61.11 -9.69
N LEU A 179 20.99 -62.34 -9.33
CA LEU A 179 21.76 -63.57 -9.61
C LEU A 179 21.04 -64.36 -10.70
#